data_AF-A0A7S1EIB8-F1
#
_entry.id   AF-A0A7S1EIB8-F1
#
_cell.length_a   1.000
_cell.length_b   1.000
_cell.length_c   1.000
_cell.angle_alpha   90.00
_cell.angle_beta   90.00
_cell.angle_gamma   90.00
#
_symmetry.space_group_name_H-M   'P 1'
#
loop_
_entity.id
_entity.type
_entity.pdbx_description
1 polymer ?
#
loop_
_entity_poly.entity_id
_entity_poly.type
_entity_poly.pdbx_seq_one_letter_code
_entity_poly.pdbx_strand_id
1 'polypeptide(L)'
;MPDHRCVPLMTQTASAMASLALNSEADAELLVQLGVIDFLLKLLHESIRPCATYDEKVWRTGCGTASTTTLWALCTVKATVGDVTSAGAIAPMIMLCRTSEDESVLKLTTAAITDMCDVDKHRVMVYEGG
;
A
#
# COMPACT_ATOMS: atom_id res chain seq x y z
N MET A 1 11.18 -9.89 -17.51
CA MET A 1 10.03 -8.98 -17.68
C MET A 1 8.83 -9.62 -17.01
N PRO A 2 8.07 -8.91 -16.17
CA PRO A 2 6.85 -9.47 -15.59
C PRO A 2 5.90 -9.87 -16.72
N ASP A 3 5.32 -11.07 -16.64
CA ASP A 3 4.35 -11.54 -17.62
C ASP A 3 3.13 -10.61 -17.59
N HIS A 4 2.81 -9.96 -18.72
CA HIS A 4 1.71 -8.99 -18.83
C HIS A 4 0.34 -9.58 -18.45
N ARG A 5 0.23 -10.92 -18.35
CA ARG A 5 -0.96 -11.63 -17.86
C ARG A 5 -1.12 -11.62 -16.34
N CYS A 6 -0.07 -11.35 -15.57
CA CYS A 6 -0.12 -11.31 -14.11
C CYS A 6 -0.60 -9.95 -13.57
N VAL A 7 -0.61 -8.90 -14.41
CA VAL A 7 -1.03 -7.54 -14.06
C VAL A 7 -2.46 -7.49 -13.51
N PRO A 8 -3.48 -8.02 -14.22
CA PRO A 8 -4.84 -7.93 -13.74
C PRO A 8 -5.03 -8.76 -12.48
N LEU A 9 -4.36 -9.91 -12.39
CA LEU A 9 -4.48 -10.82 -11.25
C LEU A 9 -3.95 -10.18 -9.96
N MET A 10 -2.73 -9.64 -9.96
CA MET A 10 -2.16 -9.00 -8.77
C MET A 10 -2.98 -7.81 -8.30
N THR A 11 -3.45 -6.99 -9.25
CA THR A 11 -4.30 -5.83 -8.97
C THR A 11 -5.63 -6.26 -8.36
N GLN A 12 -6.28 -7.27 -8.95
CA GLN A 12 -7.53 -7.85 -8.44
C GLN A 12 -7.34 -8.50 -7.06
N THR A 13 -6.25 -9.22 -6.84
CA THR A 13 -5.93 -9.83 -5.56
C THR A 13 -5.78 -8.77 -4.47
N ALA A 14 -5.02 -7.71 -4.71
CA ALA A 14 -4.86 -6.62 -3.75
C ALA A 14 -6.21 -5.90 -3.49
N SER A 15 -7.02 -5.63 -4.52
CA SER A 15 -8.37 -5.08 -4.34
C SER A 15 -9.29 -5.99 -3.53
N ALA A 16 -9.21 -7.30 -3.73
CA ALA A 16 -9.98 -8.28 -2.95
C ALA A 16 -9.53 -8.29 -1.48
N MET A 17 -8.21 -8.25 -1.23
CA MET A 17 -7.66 -8.12 0.13
C MET A 17 -8.12 -6.82 0.80
N ALA A 18 -8.16 -5.71 0.08
CA ALA A 18 -8.67 -4.44 0.61
C ALA A 18 -10.14 -4.55 1.01
N SER A 19 -10.94 -5.22 0.18
CA SER A 19 -12.35 -5.47 0.48
C SER A 19 -12.54 -6.36 1.71
N LEU A 20 -11.72 -7.40 1.88
CA LEU A 20 -11.74 -8.23 3.10
C LEU A 20 -11.40 -7.40 4.34
N ALA A 21 -10.31 -6.64 4.29
CA ALA A 21 -9.87 -5.80 5.40
C ALA A 21 -10.91 -4.74 5.81
N LEU A 22 -11.61 -4.12 4.84
CA LEU A 22 -12.65 -3.11 5.13
C LEU A 22 -13.94 -3.70 5.70
N ASN A 23 -14.24 -4.97 5.42
CA ASN A 23 -15.49 -5.60 5.85
C ASN A 23 -15.36 -6.37 7.17
N SER A 24 -14.14 -6.72 7.60
CA SER A 24 -13.92 -7.60 8.74
C SER A 24 -12.55 -7.35 9.37
N GLU A 25 -12.55 -6.90 10.63
CA GLU A 25 -11.34 -6.74 11.43
C GLU A 25 -10.60 -8.07 11.61
N ALA A 26 -11.34 -9.18 11.77
CA ALA A 26 -10.74 -10.52 11.86
C ALA A 26 -10.03 -10.92 10.55
N ASP A 27 -10.58 -10.57 9.38
CA ASP A 27 -9.93 -10.83 8.10
C ASP A 27 -8.72 -9.91 7.90
N ALA A 28 -8.79 -8.65 8.34
CA ALA A 28 -7.65 -7.74 8.33
C ALA A 28 -6.48 -8.31 9.15
N GLU A 29 -6.73 -8.74 10.39
CA GLU A 29 -5.73 -9.39 11.24
C GLU A 29 -5.17 -10.67 10.61
N LEU A 30 -6.04 -11.51 10.04
CA LEU A 30 -5.61 -12.74 9.36
C LEU A 30 -4.71 -12.43 8.16
N LEU A 31 -5.04 -11.41 7.35
CA LEU A 31 -4.22 -10.98 6.23
C LEU A 31 -2.81 -10.55 6.69
N VAL A 32 -2.72 -9.82 7.81
CA VAL A 32 -1.43 -9.46 8.41
C VAL A 32 -0.66 -10.71 8.84
N GLN A 33 -1.31 -11.65 9.52
CA GLN A 33 -0.69 -12.91 9.94
C GLN A 33 -0.17 -13.75 8.75
N LEU A 34 -0.84 -13.65 7.60
CA LEU A 34 -0.42 -14.31 6.36
C LEU A 34 0.72 -13.59 5.62
N GLY A 35 1.24 -12.48 6.17
CA GLY A 35 2.34 -11.73 5.58
C GLY A 35 1.94 -10.89 4.38
N VAL A 36 0.67 -10.45 4.30
CA VAL A 36 0.19 -9.62 3.18
C VAL A 36 0.98 -8.31 3.07
N ILE A 37 1.43 -7.74 4.19
CA ILE A 37 2.10 -6.44 4.22
C ILE A 37 3.39 -6.49 3.39
N ASP A 38 4.23 -7.52 3.57
CA ASP A 38 5.46 -7.69 2.80
C ASP A 38 5.21 -7.82 1.30
N PHE A 39 4.12 -8.50 0.93
CA PHE A 39 3.71 -8.62 -0.46
C PHE A 39 3.29 -7.26 -1.04
N LEU A 40 2.48 -6.49 -0.31
CA LEU A 40 2.03 -5.16 -0.72
C LEU A 40 3.19 -4.17 -0.82
N LEU A 41 4.14 -4.22 0.12
CA LEU A 41 5.33 -3.37 0.07
C LEU A 41 6.22 -3.68 -1.14
N LYS A 42 6.37 -4.96 -1.50
CA LYS A 42 7.08 -5.34 -2.73
C LYS A 42 6.39 -4.77 -3.98
N LEU A 43 5.07 -4.87 -4.06
CA LEU A 43 4.30 -4.29 -5.17
C LEU A 43 4.42 -2.76 -5.21
N LEU A 44 4.39 -2.11 -4.06
CA LEU A 44 4.55 -0.67 -3.94
C LEU A 44 5.96 -0.21 -4.35
N HIS A 45 7.01 -0.94 -3.97
CA HIS A 45 8.36 -0.64 -4.43
C HIS A 45 8.51 -0.79 -5.94
N GLU A 46 7.88 -1.81 -6.52
CA GLU A 46 7.88 -1.96 -7.97
C GLU A 46 7.08 -0.87 -8.68
N SER A 47 6.06 -0.25 -8.05
CA SER A 47 5.31 0.86 -8.65
C SER A 47 6.07 2.19 -8.64
N ILE A 48 7.01 2.39 -7.70
CA ILE A 48 7.78 3.63 -7.55
C ILE A 48 9.01 3.69 -8.49
N ARG A 49 9.43 2.56 -9.08
CA ARG A 49 10.63 2.52 -9.92
C ARG A 49 10.48 3.34 -11.22
N PRO A 50 11.58 3.84 -11.82
CA PRO A 50 11.56 4.48 -13.14
C PRO A 50 11.14 3.50 -14.24
N CYS A 51 10.19 3.87 -15.10
CA CYS A 51 9.70 2.98 -16.18
C CYS A 51 10.39 3.29 -17.52
N ALA A 52 10.60 2.25 -18.33
CA ALA A 52 11.15 2.39 -19.67
C ALA A 52 10.06 2.36 -20.76
N THR A 53 8.90 1.76 -20.49
CA THR A 53 7.83 1.58 -21.49
C THR A 53 6.45 2.04 -21.00
N TYR A 54 5.56 2.33 -21.95
CA TYR A 54 4.17 2.73 -21.65
C TYR A 54 3.38 1.62 -20.93
N ASP A 55 3.50 0.36 -21.38
CA ASP A 55 2.83 -0.78 -20.74
C ASP A 55 3.31 -1.00 -19.31
N GLU A 56 4.59 -0.74 -19.04
CA GLU A 56 5.15 -0.76 -17.69
C GLU A 56 4.55 0.36 -16.82
N LYS A 57 4.31 1.55 -17.38
CA LYS A 57 3.64 2.66 -16.66
C LYS A 57 2.23 2.26 -16.23
N VAL A 58 1.43 1.69 -17.13
CA VAL A 58 0.05 1.25 -16.83
C VAL A 58 0.04 0.18 -15.74
N TRP A 59 0.93 -0.81 -15.84
CA TRP A 59 1.07 -1.85 -14.81
C TRP A 59 1.41 -1.26 -13.44
N ARG A 60 2.38 -0.35 -13.38
CA ARG A 60 2.82 0.28 -12.13
C ARG A 60 1.73 1.11 -11.49
N THR A 61 0.98 1.88 -12.26
CA THR A 61 -0.15 2.64 -11.73
C THR A 61 -1.18 1.69 -11.11
N GLY A 62 -1.57 0.62 -11.81
CA GLY A 62 -2.51 -0.37 -11.27
C GLY A 62 -2.02 -1.03 -9.97
N CYS A 63 -0.78 -1.52 -9.95
CA CYS A 63 -0.19 -2.10 -8.74
C CYS A 63 -0.05 -1.08 -7.61
N GLY A 64 0.39 0.15 -7.89
CA GLY A 64 0.50 1.22 -6.91
C GLY A 64 -0.85 1.55 -6.27
N THR A 65 -1.90 1.72 -7.07
CA THR A 65 -3.26 1.99 -6.59
C THR A 65 -3.76 0.85 -5.73
N ALA A 66 -3.68 -0.40 -6.20
CA ALA A 66 -4.21 -1.53 -5.46
C ALA A 66 -3.45 -1.76 -4.15
N SER A 67 -2.12 -1.70 -4.17
CA SER A 67 -1.28 -1.88 -2.97
C SER A 67 -1.58 -0.81 -1.92
N THR A 68 -1.68 0.45 -2.36
CA THR A 68 -1.99 1.58 -1.48
C THR A 68 -3.40 1.45 -0.90
N THR A 69 -4.37 1.02 -1.72
CA THR A 69 -5.75 0.79 -1.26
C THR A 69 -5.80 -0.27 -0.17
N THR A 70 -5.08 -1.39 -0.35
CA THR A 70 -5.05 -2.46 0.66
C THR A 70 -4.32 -2.03 1.92
N LEU A 71 -3.19 -1.33 1.80
CA LEU A 71 -2.46 -0.82 2.97
C LEU A 71 -3.30 0.21 3.74
N TRP A 72 -4.00 1.10 3.04
CA TRP A 72 -4.95 2.02 3.66
C TRP A 72 -6.07 1.26 4.37
N ALA A 73 -6.67 0.26 3.72
CA ALA A 73 -7.73 -0.56 4.31
C ALA A 73 -7.27 -1.24 5.61
N LEU A 74 -6.04 -1.77 5.64
CA LEU A 74 -5.45 -2.27 6.88
C LEU A 74 -5.34 -1.14 7.92
N CYS A 75 -4.81 0.03 7.56
CA CYS A 75 -4.69 1.15 8.50
C CYS A 75 -6.04 1.64 9.07
N THR A 76 -7.17 1.43 8.40
CA THR A 76 -8.49 1.72 8.98
C THR A 76 -8.86 0.79 10.15
N VAL A 77 -8.21 -0.37 10.23
CA VAL A 77 -8.31 -1.34 11.33
C VAL A 77 -7.18 -1.08 12.31
N LYS A 78 -7.53 -0.43 13.44
CA LYS A 78 -6.58 0.04 14.46
C LYS A 78 -5.60 -1.03 14.94
N ALA A 79 -6.03 -2.29 15.03
CA ALA A 79 -5.19 -3.41 15.44
C ALA A 79 -3.99 -3.65 14.50
N THR A 80 -4.16 -3.39 13.20
CA THR A 80 -3.14 -3.69 12.17
C THR A 80 -2.20 -2.52 11.85
N VAL A 81 -2.53 -1.31 12.32
CA VAL A 81 -1.72 -0.09 12.06
C VAL A 81 -0.27 -0.26 12.54
N GLY A 82 -0.09 -0.92 13.69
CA GLY A 82 1.21 -1.26 14.26
C GLY A 82 2.06 -2.08 13.30
N ASP A 83 1.47 -3.10 12.70
CA ASP A 83 2.16 -4.01 11.78
C ASP A 83 2.52 -3.31 10.47
N VAL A 84 1.58 -2.54 9.90
CA VAL A 84 1.83 -1.77 8.67
C VAL A 84 2.95 -0.77 8.87
N THR A 85 2.93 -0.06 10.00
CA THR A 85 3.96 0.94 10.32
C THR A 85 5.32 0.27 10.56
N SER A 86 5.35 -0.81 11.36
CA SER A 86 6.57 -1.53 11.72
C SER A 86 7.22 -2.22 10.52
N ALA A 87 6.43 -2.58 9.50
CA ALA A 87 6.94 -3.10 8.24
C ALA A 87 7.63 -2.03 7.35
N GLY A 88 7.63 -0.76 7.78
CA GLY A 88 8.31 0.32 7.06
C GLY A 88 7.50 0.89 5.90
N ALA A 89 6.17 0.81 5.94
CA ALA A 89 5.30 1.29 4.87
C ALA A 89 5.35 2.81 4.63
N ILE A 90 5.75 3.59 5.64
CA ILE A 90 5.79 5.07 5.58
C ILE A 90 6.70 5.56 4.43
N ALA A 91 7.95 5.10 4.37
CA ALA A 91 8.92 5.60 3.39
C ALA A 91 8.48 5.38 1.93
N PRO A 92 8.06 4.18 1.49
CA PRO A 92 7.57 3.98 0.13
C PRO A 92 6.26 4.74 -0.13
N MET A 93 5.39 4.92 0.86
CA MET A 93 4.19 5.77 0.71
C MET A 93 4.56 7.25 0.50
N ILE A 94 5.49 7.82 1.27
CA ILE A 94 5.98 9.18 1.04
C ILE A 94 6.59 9.31 -0.35
N MET A 95 7.35 8.31 -0.80
CA MET A 95 7.89 8.30 -2.15
C MET A 95 6.80 8.25 -3.21
N LEU A 96 5.76 7.45 -3.02
CA LEU A 96 4.61 7.40 -3.92
C LEU A 96 3.92 8.77 -4.01
N CYS A 97 3.79 9.50 -2.90
CA CYS A 97 3.26 10.87 -2.90
C CYS A 97 4.10 11.85 -3.72
N ARG A 98 5.41 11.60 -3.85
CA ARG A 98 6.32 12.46 -4.63
C ARG A 98 6.34 12.11 -6.11
N THR A 99 6.09 10.85 -6.46
CA THR A 99 6.26 10.34 -7.82
C THR A 99 4.95 10.09 -8.56
N SER A 100 3.83 9.94 -7.86
CA SER A 100 2.53 9.66 -8.48
C SER A 100 1.87 10.93 -8.99
N GLU A 101 1.36 10.86 -10.22
CA GLU A 101 0.49 11.88 -10.82
C GLU A 101 -1.01 11.54 -10.65
N ASP A 102 -1.31 10.35 -10.14
CA ASP A 102 -2.68 9.85 -9.96
C ASP A 102 -3.28 10.38 -8.65
N GLU A 103 -4.31 11.22 -8.76
CA GLU A 103 -4.98 11.86 -7.62
C GLU A 103 -5.61 10.84 -6.66
N SER A 104 -6.14 9.72 -7.16
CA SER A 104 -6.70 8.66 -6.33
C SER A 104 -5.63 7.98 -5.50
N VAL A 105 -4.46 7.71 -6.10
CA VAL A 105 -3.30 7.18 -5.38
C VAL A 105 -2.85 8.17 -4.30
N LEU A 106 -2.70 9.45 -4.63
CA LEU A 106 -2.27 10.47 -3.68
C LEU A 106 -3.23 10.60 -2.48
N LYS A 107 -4.54 10.59 -2.73
CA LYS A 107 -5.57 10.64 -1.67
C LYS A 107 -5.47 9.45 -0.73
N LEU A 108 -5.44 8.23 -1.28
CA LEU A 108 -5.37 7.00 -0.47
C LEU A 108 -4.06 6.92 0.31
N THR A 109 -2.95 7.31 -0.31
CA THR A 109 -1.64 7.32 0.36
C THR A 109 -1.62 8.31 1.52
N THR A 110 -2.17 9.51 1.31
CA THR A 110 -2.24 10.54 2.36
C THR A 110 -3.16 10.11 3.50
N ALA A 111 -4.28 9.45 3.20
CA ALA A 111 -5.18 8.88 4.20
C ALA A 111 -4.45 7.79 5.01
N ALA A 112 -3.79 6.83 4.36
CA ALA A 112 -3.02 5.79 5.04
C ALA A 112 -1.92 6.35 5.95
N ILE A 113 -1.18 7.37 5.48
CA ILE A 113 -0.16 8.04 6.31
C ILE A 113 -0.79 8.71 7.52
N THR A 114 -1.95 9.35 7.36
CA THR A 114 -2.67 10.01 8.45
C THR A 114 -3.11 8.98 9.50
N ASP A 115 -3.69 7.86 9.05
CA ASP A 115 -4.12 6.78 9.93
C ASP A 115 -2.94 6.13 10.69
N MET A 116 -1.78 5.98 10.02
CA MET A 116 -0.55 5.54 10.69
C MET A 116 -0.04 6.52 11.75
N CYS A 117 -0.22 7.83 11.53
CA CYS A 117 0.19 8.89 12.45
C CYS A 117 -0.72 9.06 13.67
N ASP A 118 -1.96 8.59 13.61
CA ASP A 118 -2.94 8.74 14.70
C ASP A 118 -2.60 7.84 15.90
N VAL A 119 -1.71 6.87 15.71
CA VAL A 119 -1.12 6.09 16.80
C VAL A 119 0.09 6.86 17.34
N ASP A 120 -0.03 7.45 18.54
CA ASP A 120 0.97 8.34 19.17
C ASP A 120 2.43 7.86 19.11
N LYS A 121 2.68 6.55 19.08
CA LYS A 121 4.01 5.94 18.99
C LYS A 121 4.66 6.03 17.60
N HIS A 122 3.89 6.31 16.56
CA HIS A 122 4.35 6.31 15.16
C HIS A 122 4.57 7.71 14.58
N ARG A 123 4.13 8.76 15.29
CA ARG A 123 4.38 10.15 14.91
C ARG A 123 5.87 10.45 14.71
N VAL A 124 6.74 9.84 15.52
CA VAL A 124 8.18 10.02 15.43
C VAL A 124 8.74 9.43 14.12
N MET A 125 8.27 8.26 13.69
CA MET A 125 8.74 7.61 12.45
C MET A 125 8.37 8.39 11.18
N VAL A 126 7.26 9.14 11.18
CA VAL A 126 6.90 10.02 10.06
C VAL A 126 7.69 11.33 10.10
N TYR A 127 7.98 11.86 11.30
CA TYR A 127 8.78 13.07 11.46
C TYR A 127 10.26 12.89 11.15
N GLU A 128 10.81 11.72 11.46
CA GLU A 128 12.22 11.40 11.19
C GLU A 128 12.48 11.04 9.71
N GLY A 129 11.43 10.85 8.90
CA GLY A 129 11.54 10.46 7.48
C GLY A 129 11.93 8.98 7.35
N GLY A 130 11.38 8.21 6.41
CA GLY A 130 11.40 8.60 5.01
C GLY A 130 12.83 8.58 4.52
#